data_AF-A0A2A5M6Q6-F1
#
_entry.id   AF-A0A2A5M6Q6-F1
#
_cell.length_a   1.000
_cell.length_b   1.000
_cell.length_c   1.000
_cell.angle_alpha   90.00
_cell.angle_beta   90.00
_cell.angle_gamma   90.00
#
_symmetry.space_group_name_H-M   'P 1'
#
loop_
_entity.id
_entity.type
_entity.pdbx_description
1 polymer ?
#
loop_
_entity_poly.entity_id
_entity_poly.type
_entity_poly.pdbx_seq_one_letter_code
_entity_poly.pdbx_strand_id
1 'polypeptide(L)'
;AVIDIVFSLDSVITAVGIAQDVTIMIIAVIIAVAVMLFASKPIADFVEKYPSIKILALAFLVLIGVVLVAESFDIHIDKAYIYTAMAFALVVQILNILDQRKEKNG
;
A
#
# COMPACT_ATOMS: atom_id res chain seq x y z
N ALA A 1 -7.85 4.79 13.18
CA ALA A 1 -7.51 3.62 14.03
C ALA A 1 -7.34 2.33 13.21
N VAL A 2 -8.41 1.66 12.75
CA VAL A 2 -8.27 0.36 12.04
C VAL A 2 -7.48 0.49 10.73
N ILE A 3 -7.71 1.57 9.98
CA ILE A 3 -7.00 1.83 8.72
C ILE A 3 -5.51 2.17 8.93
N ASP A 4 -5.17 2.89 10.00
CA ASP A 4 -3.77 3.22 10.32
C ASP A 4 -2.96 1.95 10.66
N ILE A 5 -3.59 0.97 11.31
CA ILE A 5 -2.99 -0.33 11.61
C ILE A 5 -2.77 -1.12 10.31
N VAL A 6 -3.77 -1.17 9.44
CA VAL A 6 -3.70 -1.84 8.13
C VAL A 6 -2.60 -1.24 7.24
N PHE A 7 -2.53 0.08 7.16
CA PHE A 7 -1.54 0.78 6.34
C PHE A 7 -0.11 0.66 6.90
N SER A 8 0.04 0.66 8.23
CA SER A 8 1.34 0.43 8.88
C SER A 8 1.83 -1.01 8.71
N LEU A 9 0.93 -2.00 8.69
CA LEU A 9 1.28 -3.39 8.44
C LEU A 9 1.78 -3.64 7.01
N ASP A 10 1.10 -3.08 5.99
CA ASP A 10 1.46 -3.28 4.58
C ASP A 10 2.87 -2.80 4.25
N SER A 11 3.26 -1.65 4.80
CA SER A 11 4.60 -1.07 4.62
C SER A 11 5.71 -1.92 5.24
N VAL A 12 5.44 -2.58 6.38
CA VAL A 12 6.37 -3.53 7.00
C VAL A 12 6.46 -4.81 6.16
N ILE A 13 5.31 -5.34 5.74
CA ILE A 13 5.22 -6.56 4.93
C ILE A 13 5.92 -6.40 3.58
N THR A 14 5.75 -5.26 2.92
CA THR A 14 6.42 -4.94 1.65
C THR A 14 7.95 -4.84 1.81
N ALA A 15 8.42 -4.22 2.89
CA ALA A 15 9.86 -4.14 3.17
C ALA A 15 10.47 -5.53 3.42
N VAL A 16 9.75 -6.40 4.13
CA VAL A 16 10.13 -7.80 4.37
C VAL A 16 10.11 -8.61 3.08
N GLY A 17 9.10 -8.43 2.22
CA GLY A 17 8.97 -9.17 0.97
C GLY A 17 10.05 -8.83 -0.08
N ILE A 18 10.71 -7.67 0.01
CA ILE A 18 11.71 -7.21 -0.97
C ILE A 18 13.16 -7.43 -0.49
N ALA A 19 13.41 -7.41 0.82
CA ALA A 19 14.77 -7.49 1.36
C ALA A 19 15.33 -8.92 1.35
N GLN A 20 16.56 -9.07 0.84
CA GLN A 20 17.29 -10.36 0.82
C GLN A 20 18.20 -10.55 2.04
N ASP A 21 18.56 -9.45 2.72
CA ASP A 21 19.44 -9.46 3.88
C ASP A 21 18.66 -9.07 5.14
N VAL A 22 18.68 -9.97 6.14
CA VAL A 22 17.94 -9.82 7.40
C VAL A 22 18.37 -8.57 8.16
N THR A 23 19.65 -8.20 8.12
CA THR A 23 20.15 -6.99 8.80
C THR A 23 19.61 -5.73 8.14
N ILE A 24 19.62 -5.69 6.79
CA ILE A 24 19.09 -4.55 6.03
C ILE A 24 17.58 -4.44 6.21
N MET A 25 16.87 -5.57 6.22
CA MET A 25 15.42 -5.65 6.45
C MET A 25 15.02 -5.03 7.79
N ILE A 26 15.70 -5.39 8.88
CA ILE A 26 15.39 -4.87 10.22
C ILE A 26 15.56 -3.35 10.25
N ILE A 27 16.67 -2.83 9.69
CA ILE A 27 16.94 -1.39 9.65
C ILE A 27 15.88 -0.66 8.79
N ALA A 28 15.55 -1.20 7.62
CA ALA A 28 14.55 -0.64 6.72
C ALA A 28 13.15 -0.58 7.36
N VAL A 29 12.74 -1.64 8.06
CA VAL A 29 11.46 -1.70 8.76
C VAL A 29 11.39 -0.66 9.88
N ILE A 30 12.46 -0.52 10.68
CA ILE A 30 12.51 0.49 11.76
C ILE A 30 12.36 1.90 11.18
N ILE A 31 13.08 2.21 10.09
CA ILE A 31 12.99 3.51 9.42
C ILE A 31 11.58 3.72 8.83
N ALA A 32 11.02 2.72 8.17
CA ALA A 32 9.68 2.79 7.58
C ALA A 32 8.60 3.04 8.65
N VAL A 33 8.65 2.33 9.77
CA VAL A 33 7.73 2.54 10.90
C VAL A 33 7.89 3.93 11.50
N ALA A 34 9.12 4.40 11.69
CA ALA A 34 9.36 5.77 12.17
C ALA A 34 8.73 6.81 11.24
N VAL A 35 9.01 6.73 9.93
CA VAL A 35 8.44 7.64 8.91
C VAL A 35 6.92 7.57 8.90
N MET A 36 6.32 6.38 8.97
CA MET A 36 4.87 6.22 9.02
C MET A 36 4.25 6.82 10.27
N LEU A 37 4.88 6.71 11.43
CA LEU A 37 4.37 7.33 12.66
C LEU A 37 4.34 8.86 12.53
N PHE A 38 5.41 9.45 11.97
CA PHE A 38 5.47 10.88 11.68
C PHE A 38 4.46 11.32 10.60
N ALA A 39 4.26 10.51 9.57
CA ALA A 39 3.37 10.81 8.45
C ALA A 39 1.92 10.33 8.66
N SER A 40 1.62 9.66 9.78
CA SER A 40 0.31 9.02 10.02
C SER A 40 -0.86 10.00 9.95
N LYS A 41 -0.74 11.16 10.61
CA LYS A 41 -1.76 12.22 10.57
C LYS A 41 -2.08 12.72 9.15
N PRO A 42 -1.12 13.24 8.37
CA PRO A 42 -1.42 13.73 7.03
C PRO A 42 -1.89 12.63 6.07
N ILE A 43 -1.43 11.39 6.25
CA ILE A 43 -1.93 10.24 5.48
C ILE A 43 -3.39 9.94 5.85
N ALA A 44 -3.72 9.91 7.13
CA ALA A 44 -5.08 9.68 7.60
C ALA A 44 -6.05 10.75 7.06
N ASP A 45 -5.68 12.03 7.16
CA ASP A 45 -6.48 13.15 6.65
C ASP A 45 -6.71 13.03 5.13
N PHE A 46 -5.69 12.59 4.38
CA PHE A 46 -5.80 12.39 2.93
C PHE A 46 -6.74 11.22 2.57
N VAL A 47 -6.64 10.11 3.30
CA VAL A 47 -7.48 8.92 3.10
C VAL A 47 -8.93 9.20 3.49
N GLU A 48 -9.19 9.99 4.54
CA GLU A 48 -10.55 10.44 4.90
C GLU A 48 -11.15 11.36 3.84
N LYS A 49 -10.33 12.22 3.22
CA LYS A 49 -10.78 13.13 2.15
C LYS A 49 -11.16 12.42 0.85
N TYR A 50 -10.54 11.28 0.55
CA TYR A 50 -10.79 10.49 -0.66
C TYR A 50 -11.16 9.04 -0.34
N PRO A 51 -12.46 8.73 -0.14
CA PRO A 51 -12.91 7.38 0.20
C PRO A 51 -12.48 6.29 -0.79
N SER A 52 -12.30 6.64 -2.07
CA SER A 52 -11.79 5.71 -3.08
C SER A 52 -10.34 5.27 -2.83
N ILE A 53 -9.50 6.14 -2.26
CA ILE A 53 -8.12 5.79 -1.84
C ILE A 53 -8.15 4.77 -0.71
N LYS A 54 -9.08 4.92 0.25
CA LYS A 54 -9.24 3.95 1.34
C LYS A 54 -9.54 2.55 0.80
N ILE A 55 -10.43 2.45 -0.18
CA ILE A 55 -10.79 1.17 -0.81
C ILE A 55 -9.58 0.59 -1.57
N LEU A 56 -8.83 1.43 -2.30
CA LEU A 56 -7.62 1.00 -3.01
C LEU A 56 -6.57 0.43 -2.05
N ALA A 57 -6.33 1.06 -0.91
CA ALA A 57 -5.38 0.57 0.10
C ALA A 57 -5.81 -0.78 0.69
N LEU A 58 -7.11 -0.96 0.98
CA LEU A 58 -7.64 -2.25 1.43
C LEU A 58 -7.47 -3.33 0.37
N ALA A 59 -7.68 -2.99 -0.92
CA ALA A 59 -7.46 -3.92 -2.03
C ALA A 59 -6.00 -4.35 -2.15
N PHE A 60 -5.05 -3.43 -1.96
CA PHE A 60 -3.62 -3.77 -1.95
C PHE A 60 -3.26 -4.69 -0.78
N LEU A 61 -3.77 -4.45 0.43
CA LEU A 61 -3.53 -5.36 1.55
C LEU A 61 -4.03 -6.77 1.23
N VAL A 62 -5.24 -6.91 0.67
CA VAL A 62 -5.79 -8.21 0.29
C VAL A 62 -4.94 -8.87 -0.80
N LEU A 63 -4.53 -8.11 -1.82
CA LEU A 63 -3.66 -8.60 -2.89
C LEU A 63 -2.34 -9.15 -2.32
N ILE A 64 -1.65 -8.37 -1.49
CA ILE A 64 -0.38 -8.78 -0.85
C ILE A 64 -0.60 -10.00 0.05
N GLY A 65 -1.70 -10.03 0.82
CA GLY A 65 -2.06 -11.19 1.63
C GLY A 65 -2.24 -12.46 0.78
N VAL A 66 -2.93 -12.38 -0.35
CA VAL A 66 -3.12 -13.50 -1.28
C VAL A 66 -1.79 -13.92 -1.90
N VAL A 67 -0.94 -12.97 -2.29
CA VAL A 67 0.40 -13.25 -2.84
C VAL A 67 1.24 -14.02 -1.83
N LEU A 68 1.30 -13.58 -0.58
CA LEU A 68 2.08 -14.27 0.46
C LEU A 68 1.59 -15.68 0.73
N VAL A 69 0.27 -15.87 0.74
CA VAL A 69 -0.32 -17.21 0.86
C VAL A 69 0.08 -18.06 -0.35
N ALA A 70 0.01 -17.54 -1.57
CA ALA A 70 0.41 -18.25 -2.78
C ALA A 70 1.92 -18.60 -2.79
N GLU A 71 2.78 -17.67 -2.41
CA GLU A 71 4.23 -17.89 -2.24
C GLU A 71 4.50 -18.98 -1.18
N SER A 72 3.68 -19.05 -0.12
CA SER A 72 3.77 -20.11 0.89
C SER A 72 3.41 -21.51 0.37
N PHE A 73 2.70 -21.59 -0.77
CA PHE A 73 2.39 -22.84 -1.50
C PHE A 73 3.39 -23.12 -2.64
N ASP A 74 4.58 -22.51 -2.62
CA ASP A 74 5.60 -22.61 -3.69
C ASP A 74 5.15 -22.05 -5.07
N ILE A 75 4.03 -21.32 -5.12
CA ILE A 75 3.58 -20.63 -6.34
C ILE A 75 4.37 -19.33 -6.45
N HIS A 76 5.39 -19.35 -7.31
CA HIS A 76 6.23 -18.18 -7.56
C HIS A 76 5.52 -17.20 -8.49
N ILE A 77 4.97 -16.13 -7.92
CA ILE A 77 4.45 -14.99 -8.68
C ILE A 77 5.58 -13.99 -8.85
N ASP A 78 5.91 -13.62 -10.08
CA ASP A 78 6.91 -12.58 -10.32
C ASP A 78 6.41 -11.24 -9.77
N LYS A 79 7.19 -10.70 -8.82
CA LYS A 79 6.91 -9.44 -8.11
C LYS A 79 6.74 -8.27 -9.06
N ALA A 80 7.37 -8.30 -10.24
CA ALA A 80 7.20 -7.29 -11.26
C ALA A 80 5.74 -7.14 -11.72
N TYR A 81 4.99 -8.24 -11.84
CA TYR A 81 3.57 -8.18 -12.22
C TYR A 81 2.72 -7.53 -11.14
N ILE A 82 2.99 -7.85 -9.87
CA ILE A 82 2.26 -7.29 -8.73
C ILE A 82 2.52 -5.79 -8.63
N TYR A 83 3.77 -5.36 -8.69
CA TYR A 83 4.11 -3.93 -8.61
C TYR A 83 3.56 -3.15 -9.80
N THR A 84 3.57 -3.74 -11.00
CA THR A 84 2.97 -3.10 -12.19
C THR A 84 1.45 -2.96 -12.01
N ALA A 85 0.76 -3.97 -11.50
CA ALA A 85 -0.68 -3.92 -11.23
C ALA A 85 -1.03 -2.87 -10.17
N MET A 86 -0.26 -2.79 -9.08
CA MET A 86 -0.44 -1.76 -8.04
C MET A 86 -0.21 -0.34 -8.59
N ALA A 87 0.87 -0.14 -9.36
CA ALA A 87 1.17 1.14 -9.98
C ALA A 87 0.06 1.57 -10.96
N PHE A 88 -0.43 0.65 -11.80
CA PHE A 88 -1.53 0.90 -12.72
C PHE A 88 -2.82 1.30 -11.98
N ALA A 89 -3.18 0.56 -10.92
CA ALA A 89 -4.37 0.86 -10.12
C ALA A 89 -4.28 2.24 -9.43
N LEU A 90 -3.10 2.62 -8.94
CA LEU A 90 -2.86 3.96 -8.40
C LEU A 90 -3.06 5.04 -9.47
N VAL A 91 -2.50 4.87 -10.67
CA VAL A 91 -2.67 5.83 -11.76
C VAL A 91 -4.15 5.98 -12.12
N VAL A 92 -4.88 4.87 -12.29
CA VAL A 92 -6.32 4.89 -12.55
C VAL A 92 -7.08 5.60 -11.44
N GLN A 93 -6.71 5.37 -10.18
CA GLN A 93 -7.37 6.01 -9.04
C GLN A 93 -7.10 7.52 -8.99
N ILE A 94 -5.91 7.97 -9.36
CA ILE A 94 -5.58 9.40 -9.48
C ILE A 94 -6.44 10.03 -10.59
N LEU A 95 -6.53 9.40 -11.76
CA LEU A 95 -7.40 9.87 -12.86
C LEU A 95 -8.85 9.98 -12.42
N ASN A 96 -9.37 8.97 -11.71
CA ASN A 96 -10.73 8.97 -11.17
C ASN A 96 -10.98 10.13 -10.19
N ILE A 97 -10.02 10.44 -9.32
CA ILE A 97 -10.13 11.59 -8.39
C ILE A 97 -10.09 12.92 -9.14
N LEU A 98 -9.28 13.03 -10.20
CA LEU A 98 -9.20 14.23 -11.03
C LEU A 98 -10.51 14.48 -11.78
N ASP A 99 -11.17 13.41 -12.25
CA ASP A 99 -12.45 13.50 -12.96
C ASP A 99 -13.59 13.93 -12.03
N GLN A 100 -13.71 13.28 -10.86
CA GLN A 100 -14.71 13.65 -9.84
C GLN A 100 -14.59 15.10 -9.35
N ARG A 101 -13.38 15.69 -9.40
CA ARG A 101 -13.17 17.11 -9.06
C ARG A 101 -13.71 18.06 -10.12
N LYS A 102 -13.80 17.66 -11.39
CA LYS A 102 -14.36 18.48 -12.48
C LYS A 102 -15.88 18.57 -12.39
N GLU A 103 -16.53 17.46 -12.03
CA GLU A 103 -17.99 17.37 -11.95
C GLU A 103 -18.58 18.20 -10.79
N LYS A 104 -17.79 18.48 -9.74
CA LYS A 104 -18.21 19.32 -8.61
C LYS A 104 -18.03 20.83 -8.83
N ASN A 105 -17.38 21.22 -9.94
CA ASN A 105 -17.06 22.60 -10.29
C ASN A 105 -17.80 23.10 -11.57
N GLY A 106 -18.68 22.28 -12.15
CA GLY A 106 -19.60 22.66 -13.23
C GLY A 106 -21.04 22.68 -12.76
#